data_AF-A0A1A9ZBA2-F1
#
_entry.id   AF-A0A1A9ZBA2-F1
#
_cell.length_a   1.000
_cell.length_b   1.000
_cell.length_c   1.000
_cell.angle_alpha   90.00
_cell.angle_beta   90.00
_cell.angle_gamma   90.00
#
_symmetry.space_group_name_H-M   'P 1'
#
loop_
_entity.id
_entity.type
_entity.pdbx_description
1 polymer ?
#
loop_
_entity_poly.entity_id
_entity_poly.type
_entity_poly.pdbx_seq_one_letter_code
_entity_poly.pdbx_strand_id
1 'polypeptide(L)'
;MNRCIVQRLREHLSNSLQCGAIMGIGDLLAQAFGNKATFEDVDRLRAIKYATIGLIVGPFLGVWYTFLEKHVPRKDSKFKRALKKTAYDQLLLAPILTLAVVPLVGIINRQSYDQIKYRLTVYYPQILRKNYEVWLIIQLINFSIFWEHSGGRSLFET
;
A
#
# COMPACT_ATOMS: atom_id res chain seq x y z
N MET A 1 23.66 -14.92 -20.16
CA MET A 1 22.48 -14.02 -20.23
C MET A 1 21.29 -14.83 -19.73
N ASN A 2 20.71 -14.58 -18.53
CA ASN A 2 19.36 -15.04 -18.08
C ASN A 2 19.12 -14.96 -16.55
N ARG A 3 20.14 -15.05 -15.67
CA ARG A 3 19.89 -15.04 -14.21
C ARG A 3 19.33 -13.71 -13.68
N CYS A 4 19.80 -12.58 -14.21
CA CYS A 4 19.36 -11.24 -13.80
C CYS A 4 17.90 -10.95 -14.23
N ILE A 5 17.51 -11.37 -15.44
CA ILE A 5 16.14 -11.21 -15.94
C ILE A 5 15.18 -12.10 -15.14
N VAL A 6 15.55 -13.37 -14.91
CA VAL A 6 14.76 -14.31 -14.11
C VAL A 6 14.60 -13.82 -12.66
N GLN A 7 15.65 -13.24 -12.05
CA GLN A 7 15.57 -12.65 -10.71
C GLN A 7 14.60 -11.47 -10.66
N ARG A 8 14.70 -10.51 -11.59
CA ARG A 8 13.78 -9.37 -11.64
C ARG A 8 12.33 -9.80 -11.87
N LEU A 9 12.10 -10.76 -12.78
CA LEU A 9 10.77 -11.32 -12.99
C LEU A 9 10.22 -11.97 -11.73
N ARG A 10 11.04 -12.73 -10.99
CA ARG A 10 10.63 -13.34 -9.72
C ARG A 10 10.25 -12.31 -8.67
N GLU A 11 11.00 -11.21 -8.58
CA GLU A 11 10.70 -10.11 -7.67
C GLU A 11 9.36 -9.44 -8.03
N HIS A 12 9.13 -9.13 -9.31
CA HIS A 12 7.86 -8.55 -9.74
C HIS A 12 6.68 -9.49 -9.49
N LEU A 13 6.83 -10.79 -9.75
CA LEU A 13 5.80 -11.79 -9.46
C LEU A 13 5.52 -11.91 -7.96
N SER A 14 6.56 -11.93 -7.13
CA SER A 14 6.40 -11.98 -5.67
C SER A 14 5.67 -10.75 -5.15
N ASN A 15 6.05 -9.55 -5.60
CA ASN A 15 5.38 -8.30 -5.23
C ASN A 15 3.93 -8.27 -5.69
N SER A 16 3.63 -8.79 -6.88
CA SER A 16 2.28 -8.96 -7.41
C SER A 16 1.45 -9.85 -6.49
N LEU A 17 1.94 -11.06 -6.20
CA LEU A 17 1.25 -12.04 -5.37
C LEU A 17 0.99 -11.51 -3.95
N GLN A 18 1.99 -10.89 -3.34
CA GLN A 18 1.85 -10.28 -2.01
C GLN A 18 0.80 -9.16 -2.03
N CYS A 19 0.86 -8.25 -3.00
CA CYS A 19 -0.10 -7.16 -3.12
C CYS A 19 -1.52 -7.67 -3.39
N GLY A 20 -1.67 -8.65 -4.28
CA GLY A 20 -2.95 -9.32 -4.54
C GLY A 20 -3.53 -10.00 -3.31
N ALA A 21 -2.72 -10.73 -2.56
CA ALA A 21 -3.16 -11.35 -1.31
C ALA A 21 -3.61 -10.31 -0.28
N ILE A 22 -2.82 -9.24 -0.07
CA ILE A 22 -3.14 -8.15 0.86
C ILE A 22 -4.46 -7.47 0.46
N MET A 23 -4.64 -7.14 -0.82
CA MET A 23 -5.86 -6.46 -1.27
C MET A 23 -7.10 -7.37 -1.18
N GLY A 24 -6.97 -8.65 -1.54
CA GLY A 24 -8.06 -9.62 -1.43
C GLY A 24 -8.47 -9.86 0.02
N ILE A 25 -7.50 -10.12 0.91
CA ILE A 25 -7.75 -10.31 2.34
C ILE A 25 -8.30 -9.02 2.96
N GLY A 26 -7.76 -7.86 2.61
CA GLY A 26 -8.24 -6.57 3.09
C GLY A 26 -9.70 -6.33 2.74
N ASP A 27 -10.14 -6.70 1.53
CA ASP A 27 -11.55 -6.60 1.15
C ASP A 27 -12.42 -7.61 1.92
N LEU A 28 -11.97 -8.86 2.13
CA LEU A 28 -12.69 -9.83 2.97
C LEU A 28 -12.87 -9.33 4.41
N LEU A 29 -11.83 -8.75 5.00
CA LEU A 29 -11.90 -8.16 6.35
C LEU A 29 -12.84 -6.94 6.36
N ALA A 30 -12.76 -6.07 5.37
CA ALA A 30 -13.65 -4.93 5.25
C ALA A 30 -15.13 -5.35 5.13
N GLN A 31 -15.40 -6.44 4.41
CA GLN A 31 -16.74 -7.01 4.31
C GLN A 31 -17.19 -7.62 5.65
N ALA A 32 -16.32 -8.36 6.35
CA ALA A 32 -16.63 -9.01 7.63
C ALA A 32 -16.85 -8.03 8.79
N PHE A 33 -16.12 -6.91 8.83
CA PHE A 33 -16.23 -5.91 9.90
C PHE A 33 -17.15 -4.74 9.54
N GLY A 34 -17.37 -4.46 8.26
CA GLY A 34 -18.16 -3.31 7.78
C GLY A 34 -19.66 -3.59 7.68
N ASN A 35 -20.04 -4.81 7.34
CA ASN A 35 -21.43 -5.25 7.36
C ASN A 35 -21.62 -6.16 8.58
N LYS A 36 -22.72 -6.03 9.32
CA LYS A 36 -23.16 -7.01 10.33
C LYS A 36 -23.64 -8.32 9.66
N ALA A 37 -22.89 -8.76 8.67
CA ALA A 37 -23.21 -9.83 7.74
C ALA A 37 -22.74 -11.15 8.35
N THR A 38 -23.61 -12.16 8.26
CA THR A 38 -23.23 -13.54 8.57
C THR A 38 -22.14 -13.97 7.57
N PHE A 39 -21.31 -14.97 7.91
CA PHE A 39 -20.25 -15.47 7.00
C PHE A 39 -20.76 -15.87 5.59
N GLU A 40 -22.07 -16.03 5.40
CA GLU A 40 -22.73 -16.32 4.13
C GLU A 40 -22.84 -15.12 3.18
N ASP A 41 -22.79 -13.88 3.68
CA ASP A 41 -22.96 -12.67 2.86
C ASP A 41 -21.64 -12.14 2.26
N VAL A 42 -20.53 -12.85 2.48
CA VAL A 42 -19.21 -12.43 1.99
C VAL A 42 -19.13 -12.62 0.47
N ASP A 43 -19.00 -11.51 -0.26
CA ASP A 43 -18.80 -11.48 -1.70
C ASP A 43 -17.35 -11.85 -2.05
N ARG A 44 -17.14 -13.14 -2.30
CA ARG A 44 -15.86 -13.70 -2.72
C ARG A 44 -15.43 -13.20 -4.09
N LEU A 45 -16.38 -12.91 -4.99
CA LEU A 45 -16.07 -12.42 -6.34
C LEU A 45 -15.50 -11.00 -6.25
N ARG A 46 -16.02 -10.17 -5.35
CA ARG A 46 -15.46 -8.86 -5.05
C ARG A 46 -14.04 -8.97 -4.49
N ALA A 47 -13.79 -9.87 -3.55
CA ALA A 47 -12.43 -10.09 -3.03
C ALA A 47 -11.44 -10.51 -4.14
N ILE A 48 -11.86 -11.39 -5.06
CA ILE A 48 -11.05 -11.80 -6.23
C ILE A 48 -10.76 -10.61 -7.17
N LYS A 49 -11.72 -9.70 -7.37
CA LYS A 49 -11.51 -8.47 -8.15
C LYS A 49 -10.43 -7.59 -7.51
N TYR A 50 -10.50 -7.37 -6.20
CA TYR A 50 -9.48 -6.59 -5.48
C TYR A 50 -8.11 -7.29 -5.47
N ALA A 51 -8.08 -8.62 -5.33
CA ALA A 51 -6.85 -9.38 -5.47
C ALA A 51 -6.23 -9.23 -6.87
N THR A 52 -7.06 -9.26 -7.92
CA THR A 52 -6.62 -9.05 -9.30
C THR A 52 -6.03 -7.65 -9.50
N ILE A 53 -6.64 -6.62 -8.91
CA ILE A 53 -6.08 -5.26 -8.90
C ILE A 53 -4.70 -5.26 -8.24
N GLY A 54 -4.55 -5.94 -7.10
CA GLY A 54 -3.26 -6.04 -6.39
C GLY A 54 -2.18 -6.75 -7.21
N LEU A 55 -2.53 -7.78 -7.99
CA LEU A 55 -1.59 -8.41 -8.93
C LEU A 55 -1.07 -7.42 -9.98
N ILE A 56 -1.92 -6.50 -10.45
CA ILE A 56 -1.54 -5.47 -11.43
C ILE A 56 -0.72 -4.36 -10.76
N VAL A 57 -1.07 -3.96 -9.54
CA VAL A 57 -0.41 -2.88 -8.79
C VAL A 57 0.95 -3.28 -8.23
N GLY A 58 1.14 -4.55 -7.85
CA GLY A 58 2.34 -5.02 -7.18
C GLY A 58 3.67 -4.78 -7.91
N PRO A 59 3.79 -4.97 -9.24
CA PRO A 59 4.99 -4.62 -9.99
C PRO A 59 5.34 -3.13 -9.88
N PHE A 60 4.35 -2.24 -9.92
CA PHE A 60 4.56 -0.79 -9.79
C PHE A 60 5.07 -0.44 -8.39
N LEU A 61 4.52 -1.06 -7.36
CA LEU A 61 5.03 -0.91 -5.98
C LEU A 61 6.48 -1.40 -5.86
N GLY A 62 6.84 -2.51 -6.49
CA GLY A 62 8.21 -3.01 -6.51
C GLY A 62 9.20 -2.02 -7.15
N VAL A 63 8.80 -1.41 -8.27
CA VAL A 63 9.59 -0.34 -8.92
C VAL A 63 9.72 0.88 -8.01
N TRP A 64 8.63 1.28 -7.35
CA TRP A 64 8.62 2.40 -6.42
C TRP A 64 9.55 2.19 -5.23
N TYR A 65 9.51 1.02 -4.57
CA TYR A 65 10.41 0.74 -3.46
C TYR A 65 11.87 0.67 -3.90
N THR A 66 12.14 0.17 -5.12
CA THR A 66 13.48 0.22 -5.71
C THR A 66 13.93 1.67 -5.96
N PHE A 67 13.03 2.54 -6.40
CA PHE A 67 13.28 3.97 -6.54
C PHE A 67 13.62 4.61 -5.18
N LEU A 68 12.84 4.32 -4.13
CA LEU A 68 13.09 4.83 -2.79
C LEU A 68 14.42 4.37 -2.21
N GLU A 69 14.82 3.11 -2.41
CA GLU A 69 16.12 2.59 -1.96
C GLU A 69 17.30 3.31 -2.60
N LYS A 70 17.14 3.82 -3.83
CA LYS A 70 18.18 4.59 -4.53
C LYS A 70 18.23 6.05 -4.09
N HIS A 71 17.09 6.66 -3.78
CA HIS A 71 17.01 8.09 -3.47
C HIS A 71 17.14 8.40 -1.97
N VAL A 72 16.82 7.46 -1.09
CA VAL A 72 16.96 7.64 0.37
C VAL A 72 18.35 7.17 0.81
N PRO A 73 19.22 8.09 1.30
CA PRO A 73 20.59 7.74 1.66
C PRO A 73 20.67 6.65 2.73
N ARG A 74 21.51 5.64 2.51
CA ARG A 74 21.75 4.57 3.51
C ARG A 74 22.52 5.06 4.74
N LYS A 75 23.23 6.19 4.63
CA LYS A 75 23.98 6.83 5.71
C LYS A 75 23.09 7.48 6.78
N ASP A 76 21.82 7.74 6.47
CA ASP A 76 20.89 8.32 7.42
C ASP A 76 20.55 7.29 8.52
N SER A 77 20.27 7.77 9.74
CA SER A 77 19.81 6.90 10.82
C SER A 77 18.52 6.17 10.43
N LYS A 78 18.27 5.00 11.02
CA LYS A 78 17.07 4.18 10.72
C LYS A 78 15.78 5.02 10.81
N PHE A 79 15.67 5.87 11.84
CA PHE A 79 14.57 6.80 12.02
C PHE A 79 14.45 7.82 10.87
N LYS A 80 15.55 8.51 10.52
CA LYS A 80 15.55 9.49 9.42
C LYS A 80 15.19 8.84 8.07
N ARG A 81 15.67 7.62 7.82
CA ARG A 81 15.31 6.85 6.61
C ARG A 81 13.83 6.50 6.59
N ALA A 82 13.28 6.01 7.70
CA ALA A 82 11.86 5.67 7.80
C ALA A 82 10.97 6.90 7.57
N LEU A 83 11.32 8.05 8.18
CA LEU A 83 10.59 9.30 8.00
C LEU A 83 10.60 9.77 6.54
N LYS A 84 11.77 9.78 5.89
CA LYS A 84 11.90 10.17 4.48
C LYS A 84 11.08 9.29 3.55
N LYS A 85 11.19 7.96 3.69
CA LYS A 85 10.42 7.02 2.87
C LYS A 85 8.92 7.21 3.04
N THR A 86 8.47 7.34 4.29
CA THR A 86 7.05 7.57 4.56
C THR A 86 6.57 8.90 3.98
N ALA A 87 7.37 9.96 4.08
CA ALA A 87 7.03 11.24 3.45
C ALA A 87 6.87 11.09 1.93
N TYR A 88 7.78 10.39 1.25
CA TYR A 88 7.64 10.10 -0.18
C TYR A 88 6.39 9.25 -0.48
N ASP A 89 6.12 8.24 0.32
CA ASP A 89 4.94 7.38 0.15
C ASP A 89 3.64 8.19 0.29
N GLN A 90 3.54 9.07 1.27
CA GLN A 90 2.31 9.82 1.52
C GLN A 90 2.11 10.99 0.57
N LEU A 91 3.18 11.69 0.20
CA LEU A 91 3.09 12.89 -0.64
C LEU A 91 3.03 12.56 -2.14
N LEU A 92 3.63 11.45 -2.57
CA LEU A 92 3.71 11.08 -3.99
C LEU A 92 2.95 9.79 -4.29
N LEU A 93 3.31 8.68 -3.64
CA LEU A 93 2.73 7.39 -4.01
C LEU A 93 1.23 7.32 -3.69
N ALA A 94 0.82 7.69 -2.49
CA ALA A 94 -0.57 7.62 -2.05
C ALA A 94 -1.53 8.37 -2.99
N PRO A 95 -1.31 9.65 -3.36
CA PRO A 95 -2.21 10.34 -4.27
C PRO A 95 -2.20 9.74 -5.69
N ILE A 96 -1.03 9.37 -6.22
CA ILE A 96 -0.90 8.79 -7.57
C ILE A 96 -1.58 7.43 -7.64
N LEU A 97 -1.26 6.54 -6.70
CA LEU A 97 -1.79 5.18 -6.67
C LEU A 97 -3.30 5.18 -6.43
N THR A 98 -3.80 6.03 -5.53
CA THR A 98 -5.25 6.16 -5.30
C THR A 98 -5.95 6.68 -6.56
N LEU A 99 -5.35 7.65 -7.26
CA LEU A 99 -5.91 8.19 -8.51
C LEU A 99 -5.94 7.14 -9.63
N ALA A 100 -5.00 6.19 -9.63
CA ALA A 100 -4.97 5.08 -10.58
C ALA A 100 -5.96 3.95 -10.20
N VAL A 101 -6.06 3.60 -8.91
CA VAL A 101 -6.88 2.47 -8.44
C VAL A 101 -8.37 2.78 -8.44
N VAL A 102 -8.79 4.00 -8.06
CA VAL A 102 -10.22 4.39 -8.03
C VAL A 102 -10.93 4.16 -9.37
N PRO A 103 -10.43 4.63 -10.52
CA PRO A 103 -11.04 4.35 -11.82
C PRO A 103 -10.91 2.88 -12.23
N LEU A 104 -9.79 2.21 -11.91
CA LEU A 104 -9.60 0.79 -12.19
C LEU A 104 -10.66 -0.08 -11.51
N VAL A 105 -10.99 0.22 -10.25
CA VAL A 105 -12.09 -0.43 -9.50
C VAL A 105 -13.42 -0.21 -10.23
N GLY A 106 -13.67 0.98 -10.75
CA GLY A 106 -14.89 1.28 -11.49
C GLY A 106 -14.99 0.51 -12.81
N ILE A 107 -13.90 0.43 -13.57
CA ILE A 107 -13.79 -0.35 -14.81
C ILE A 107 -14.07 -1.84 -14.55
N ILE A 108 -13.43 -2.42 -13.53
CA ILE A 108 -13.60 -3.84 -13.16
C ILE A 108 -15.02 -4.13 -12.70
N ASN A 109 -15.70 -3.15 -12.11
CA ASN A 109 -17.11 -3.25 -11.73
C ASN A 109 -18.09 -2.86 -12.83
N ARG A 110 -17.61 -2.64 -14.07
CA ARG A 110 -18.42 -2.27 -15.24
C ARG A 110 -19.30 -1.03 -14.99
N GLN A 111 -18.77 -0.07 -14.25
CA GLN A 111 -19.45 1.18 -13.97
C GLN A 111 -19.43 2.10 -15.20
N SER A 112 -20.45 2.95 -15.32
CA SER A 112 -20.49 3.96 -16.38
C SER A 112 -19.41 5.02 -16.18
N TYR A 113 -19.09 5.76 -17.25
CA TYR A 113 -18.14 6.88 -17.17
C TYR A 113 -18.53 7.90 -16.09
N ASP A 114 -19.81 8.24 -15.99
CA ASP A 114 -20.31 9.19 -15.00
C ASP A 114 -20.15 8.69 -13.57
N GLN A 115 -20.36 7.39 -13.33
CA GLN A 115 -20.12 6.77 -12.03
C GLN A 115 -18.63 6.82 -11.67
N ILE A 116 -17.73 6.51 -12.61
CA ILE A 116 -16.28 6.57 -12.38
C ILE A 116 -15.84 8.01 -12.09
N LYS A 117 -16.34 8.98 -12.87
CA LYS A 117 -16.10 10.41 -12.66
C LYS A 117 -16.60 10.87 -11.29
N TYR A 118 -17.78 10.41 -10.87
CA TYR A 118 -18.30 10.68 -9.53
C TYR A 118 -17.38 10.12 -8.44
N ARG A 119 -16.92 8.87 -8.56
CA ARG A 119 -15.97 8.30 -7.59
C ARG A 119 -14.68 9.10 -7.51
N LEU A 120 -14.17 9.54 -8.66
CA LEU A 120 -12.94 10.31 -8.73
C LEU A 120 -13.07 11.72 -8.13
N THR A 121 -14.24 12.34 -8.23
CA THR A 121 -14.47 13.69 -7.69
C THR A 121 -14.87 13.66 -6.22
N VAL A 122 -15.64 12.66 -5.80
CA VAL A 122 -16.22 12.58 -4.46
C VAL A 122 -15.47 11.64 -3.53
N TYR A 123 -15.18 10.41 -3.96
CA TYR A 123 -14.55 9.42 -3.09
C TYR A 123 -13.03 9.49 -3.05
N TYR A 124 -12.36 9.86 -4.14
CA TYR A 124 -10.91 10.03 -4.15
C TYR A 124 -10.38 10.88 -2.98
N PRO A 125 -10.88 12.12 -2.75
CA PRO A 125 -10.37 12.94 -1.64
C PRO A 125 -10.71 12.33 -0.27
N GLN A 126 -11.83 11.62 -0.15
CA GLN A 126 -12.21 10.93 1.09
C GLN A 126 -11.28 9.75 1.39
N ILE A 127 -10.98 8.93 0.37
CA ILE A 127 -10.06 7.79 0.46
C ILE A 127 -8.67 8.30 0.82
N LEU A 128 -8.19 9.36 0.17
CA LEU A 128 -6.87 9.91 0.44
C LEU A 128 -6.78 10.46 1.86
N ARG A 129 -7.80 11.19 2.32
CA ARG A 129 -7.86 11.67 3.71
C ARG A 129 -7.84 10.51 4.72
N LYS A 130 -8.64 9.47 4.48
CA LYS A 130 -8.66 8.28 5.35
C LYS A 130 -7.33 7.54 5.35
N ASN A 131 -6.65 7.47 4.20
CA ASN A 131 -5.32 6.92 4.11
C ASN A 131 -4.33 7.68 5.00
N TYR A 132 -4.36 9.02 4.96
CA TYR A 132 -3.52 9.86 5.82
C TYR A 132 -3.84 9.71 7.31
N GLU A 133 -5.13 9.66 7.67
CA GLU A 133 -5.56 9.45 9.06
C GLU A 133 -5.04 8.10 9.62
N VAL A 134 -5.23 7.01 8.87
CA VAL A 134 -4.79 5.66 9.28
C VAL A 134 -3.27 5.59 9.34
N TRP A 135 -2.57 6.13 8.34
CA TRP A 135 -1.12 6.04 8.29
C TRP A 135 -0.44 6.93 9.32
N LEU A 136 -1.03 8.08 9.67
CA LEU A 136 -0.55 8.88 10.79
C LEU A 136 -0.55 8.07 12.10
N ILE A 137 -1.64 7.36 12.40
CA ILE A 137 -1.75 6.52 13.60
C ILE A 137 -0.68 5.43 13.58
N ILE A 138 -0.52 4.74 12.46
CA ILE A 138 0.47 3.66 12.34
C ILE A 138 1.90 4.21 12.44
N GLN A 139 2.15 5.42 11.95
CA GLN A 139 3.45 6.07 12.08
C GLN A 139 3.78 6.46 13.51
N LEU A 140 2.79 6.90 14.31
CA LEU A 140 2.99 7.12 15.74
C LEU A 140 3.40 5.82 16.46
N ILE A 141 2.77 4.71 16.11
CA ILE A 141 3.11 3.38 16.65
C ILE A 141 4.51 2.93 16.18
N ASN A 142 4.82 3.07 14.90
CA ASN A 142 6.14 2.70 14.37
C ASN A 142 7.25 3.49 15.08
N PHE A 143 7.07 4.80 15.26
CA PHE A 143 8.06 5.64 15.90
C PHE A 143 8.18 5.43 17.41
N SER A 144 7.10 5.07 18.11
CA SER A 144 7.21 4.70 19.54
C SER A 144 8.07 3.44 19.72
N ILE A 145 7.92 2.45 18.85
CA ILE A 145 8.77 1.24 18.86
C ILE A 145 10.24 1.58 18.54
N PHE A 146 10.49 2.45 17.56
CA PHE A 146 11.85 2.90 17.24
C PHE A 146 12.49 3.67 18.40
N TRP A 147 11.71 4.52 19.08
CA TRP A 147 12.16 5.29 20.24
C TRP A 147 12.56 4.37 21.40
N GLU A 148 11.71 3.40 21.74
CA GLU A 148 11.97 2.40 22.78
C GLU A 148 13.29 1.65 22.54
N HIS A 149 13.52 1.21 21.29
CA HIS A 149 14.75 0.50 20.94
C HIS A 149 15.99 1.41 20.85
N SER A 150 15.81 2.74 20.76
CA SER A 150 16.90 3.72 20.81
C SER A 150 17.23 4.20 22.23
N GLY A 151 16.35 3.96 23.21
CA GLY A 151 16.58 4.24 24.63
C GLY A 151 17.52 3.25 25.34
N GLY A 152 17.96 2.21 24.63
CA GLY A 152 18.90 1.19 25.13
C GLY A 152 20.19 1.11 24.32
N ARG A 153 20.99 2.18 24.31
CA ARG A 153 22.48 2.14 24.20
C ARG A 153 23.07 3.55 24.28
N SER A 154 23.29 3.99 25.52
CA SER A 154 24.42 4.85 25.91
C SER A 154 25.34 4.09 26.88
N LEU A 155 25.61 2.82 26.58
CA LEU A 155 26.67 2.06 27.24
C LEU A 155 27.68 1.69 26.16
N PHE A 156 28.89 2.22 26.33
CA PHE A 156 30.08 2.11 25.46
C PHE A 156 30.14 3.12 24.30
N GLU A 157 30.20 4.41 24.67
CA GLU A 157 31.41 5.16 24.33
C GLU A 157 32.60 4.47 25.01
N THR A 158 33.42 3.77 24.23
CA THR A 158 34.89 3.59 24.35
C THR A 158 35.35 2.82 23.12
#